data_AF-A0A1J3JGJ3-F1
#
_entry.id   AF-A0A1J3JGJ3-F1
#
_cell.length_a   1.000
_cell.length_b   1.000
_cell.length_c   1.000
_cell.angle_alpha   90.00
_cell.angle_beta   90.00
_cell.angle_gamma   90.00
#
_symmetry.space_group_name_H-M   'P 1'
#
loop_
_entity.id
_entity.type
_entity.pdbx_description
1 polymer ?
#
loop_
_entity_poly.entity_id
_entity_poly.type
_entity_poly.pdbx_seq_one_letter_code
_entity_poly.pdbx_strand_id
1 'polypeptide(L)'
;MSMYCRGLLLFFAIFSVLLQFSTSLISSSGAIVNPSKVKQVSSKPRAFVYEGFLTELECDHMGSLAKASLKRSAVADNDSGESKFSEVRTSSGTFISKAKDPIVSGIEDKISTWTFLPKENGEDMQVLRYEHGQKYDAHFDYFHDKVNIVRGGHRIATVL
;
A
#
# COMPACT_ATOMS: atom_id res chain seq x y z
N MET A 1 -47.76 -7.05 47.71
CA MET A 1 -46.41 -7.27 47.13
C MET A 1 -46.56 -8.17 45.92
N SER A 2 -46.11 -7.89 44.70
CA SER A 2 -45.64 -6.69 44.02
C SER A 2 -45.66 -7.09 42.53
N MET A 3 -46.54 -6.50 41.72
CA MET A 3 -46.63 -6.70 40.28
C MET A 3 -45.89 -5.54 39.59
N TYR A 4 -44.56 -5.58 39.49
CA TYR A 4 -43.80 -4.66 38.62
C TYR A 4 -42.38 -5.22 38.39
N CYS A 5 -42.15 -5.98 37.32
CA CYS A 5 -40.78 -6.18 36.80
C CYS A 5 -40.74 -6.75 35.37
N ARG A 6 -41.52 -6.19 34.43
CA ARG A 6 -41.47 -6.62 33.01
C ARG A 6 -41.59 -5.49 31.98
N GLY A 7 -41.31 -4.25 32.37
CA GLY A 7 -41.43 -3.08 31.48
C GLY A 7 -40.12 -2.44 31.01
N LEU A 8 -38.97 -2.76 31.62
CA LEU A 8 -37.75 -1.94 31.45
C LEU A 8 -36.77 -2.46 30.39
N LEU A 9 -36.97 -3.66 29.85
CA LEU A 9 -36.03 -4.27 28.88
C LEU A 9 -36.30 -3.90 27.41
N LEU A 10 -37.44 -3.29 27.09
CA LEU A 10 -37.80 -2.93 25.71
C LEU A 10 -37.35 -1.53 25.27
N PHE A 11 -37.00 -0.64 26.21
CA PHE A 11 -36.55 0.73 25.87
C PHE A 11 -35.06 0.80 25.48
N PHE A 12 -34.22 -0.13 25.96
CA PHE A 12 -32.78 -0.14 25.61
C PHE A 12 -32.50 -0.69 24.20
N ALA A 13 -33.41 -1.49 23.62
CA ALA A 13 -33.23 -2.04 22.28
C ALA A 13 -33.42 -0.99 21.17
N ILE A 14 -34.19 0.08 21.41
CA ILE A 14 -34.47 1.10 20.40
C ILE A 14 -33.33 2.11 20.29
N PHE A 15 -32.59 2.37 21.37
CA PHE A 15 -31.46 3.30 21.35
C PHE A 15 -30.20 2.72 20.68
N SER A 16 -30.05 1.40 20.66
CA SER A 16 -28.91 0.74 19.99
C SER A 16 -29.04 0.71 18.46
N VAL A 17 -30.27 0.76 17.93
CA VAL A 17 -30.51 0.80 16.46
C VAL A 17 -30.23 2.20 15.89
N LEU A 18 -30.38 3.26 16.69
CA LEU A 18 -30.09 4.63 16.26
C LEU A 18 -28.59 4.98 16.25
N LEU A 19 -27.73 4.20 16.91
CA LEU A 19 -26.27 4.37 16.81
C LEU A 19 -25.66 3.61 15.62
N GLN A 20 -26.40 2.71 14.98
CA GLN A 20 -25.93 1.93 13.83
C GLN A 20 -26.15 2.62 12.48
N PHE A 21 -26.82 3.78 12.44
CA PHE A 21 -27.07 4.52 11.19
C PHE A 21 -26.05 5.60 10.85
N SER A 22 -25.05 5.84 11.71
CA SER A 22 -24.10 6.95 11.51
C SER A 22 -22.70 6.54 11.07
N THR A 23 -22.41 5.24 10.88
CA THR A 23 -21.07 4.77 10.44
C THR A 23 -21.01 4.32 8.98
N SER A 24 -22.12 4.40 8.24
CA SER A 24 -22.20 4.03 6.82
C SER A 24 -21.90 5.17 5.84
N LEU A 25 -21.35 6.30 6.32
CA LEU A 25 -20.94 7.45 5.49
C LEU A 25 -19.44 7.75 5.54
N ILE A 26 -18.59 6.76 5.84
CA ILE A 26 -17.26 6.79 5.23
C ILE A 26 -17.49 6.28 3.81
N SER A 27 -17.90 7.21 2.95
CA SER A 27 -17.84 7.02 1.51
C SER A 27 -16.48 6.39 1.23
N SER A 28 -16.49 5.16 0.72
CA SER A 28 -15.36 4.68 -0.06
C SER A 28 -15.05 5.82 -1.01
N SER A 29 -13.95 6.53 -0.75
CA SER A 29 -13.44 7.53 -1.66
C SER A 29 -12.95 6.72 -2.85
N GLY A 30 -13.88 6.27 -3.68
CA GLY A 30 -13.60 5.50 -4.87
C GLY A 30 -12.50 6.24 -5.59
N ALA A 31 -11.36 5.57 -5.76
CA ALA A 31 -10.15 6.08 -6.35
C ALA A 31 -10.46 6.88 -7.63
N ILE A 32 -10.60 8.20 -7.53
CA ILE A 32 -10.76 9.04 -8.73
C ILE A 32 -9.38 9.16 -9.35
N VAL A 33 -9.04 8.18 -10.18
CA VAL A 33 -7.92 8.25 -11.10
C VAL A 33 -8.35 9.18 -12.24
N ASN A 34 -7.62 10.28 -12.42
CA ASN A 34 -7.83 11.28 -13.45
C ASN A 34 -6.82 11.06 -14.59
N PRO A 35 -7.24 10.53 -15.74
CA PRO A 35 -6.33 10.26 -16.86
C PRO A 35 -5.63 11.52 -17.40
N SER A 36 -6.19 12.71 -17.22
CA SER A 36 -5.55 13.95 -17.70
C SER A 36 -4.29 14.34 -16.91
N LYS A 37 -4.07 13.71 -15.74
CA LYS A 37 -2.86 13.86 -14.92
C LYS A 37 -1.72 12.92 -15.34
N VAL A 38 -1.93 12.08 -16.34
CA VAL A 38 -0.95 11.09 -16.81
C VAL A 38 -0.22 11.60 -18.05
N LYS A 39 1.11 11.57 -18.01
CA LYS A 39 1.99 11.84 -19.14
C LYS A 39 2.80 10.59 -19.49
N GLN A 40 2.73 10.14 -20.74
CA GLN A 40 3.63 9.11 -21.24
C GLN A 40 5.04 9.68 -21.40
N VAL A 41 6.04 9.00 -20.84
CA VAL A 41 7.46 9.39 -20.95
C VAL A 41 8.27 8.41 -21.79
N SER A 42 7.79 7.17 -21.98
CA SER A 42 8.36 6.22 -22.94
C SER A 42 7.31 5.23 -23.44
N SER A 43 7.47 4.79 -24.69
CA SER A 43 6.67 3.73 -25.31
C SER A 43 7.33 2.35 -25.23
N LYS A 44 8.66 2.30 -25.14
CA LYS A 44 9.43 1.06 -25.04
C LYS A 44 10.73 1.28 -24.23
N PRO A 45 10.79 0.88 -22.95
CA PRO A 45 9.70 0.28 -22.15
C PRO A 45 8.54 1.26 -21.94
N ARG A 46 7.34 0.75 -21.63
CA ARG A 46 6.20 1.62 -21.29
C ARG A 46 6.48 2.31 -19.96
N ALA A 47 6.47 3.64 -19.95
CA ALA A 47 6.65 4.42 -18.73
C ALA A 47 5.75 5.66 -18.76
N PHE A 48 5.16 5.98 -17.62
CA PHE A 48 4.21 7.07 -17.43
C PHE A 48 4.53 7.80 -16.12
N VAL A 49 4.24 9.09 -16.08
CA VAL A 49 4.27 9.91 -14.86
C VAL A 49 2.84 10.35 -14.55
N TYR A 50 2.37 10.10 -13.33
CA TYR A 50 1.09 10.58 -12.83
C TYR A 50 1.33 11.74 -11.86
N GLU A 51 0.86 12.94 -12.19
CA GLU A 51 0.98 14.10 -11.31
C GLU A 51 -0.05 14.06 -10.16
N GLY A 52 0.43 14.14 -8.92
CA GLY A 52 -0.45 14.20 -7.73
C GLY A 52 -1.20 12.90 -7.45
N PHE A 53 -0.56 11.75 -7.72
CA PHE A 53 -1.17 10.43 -7.50
C PHE A 53 -1.50 10.17 -6.02
N LEU A 54 -0.57 10.54 -5.13
CA LEU A 54 -0.79 10.59 -3.69
C LEU A 54 -1.01 12.05 -3.26
N THR A 55 -1.94 12.24 -2.34
CA THR A 55 -2.14 13.50 -1.61
C THR A 55 -1.02 13.69 -0.59
N GLU A 56 -0.81 14.93 -0.13
CA GLU A 56 0.17 15.23 0.92
C GLU A 56 -0.11 14.42 2.21
N LEU A 57 -1.39 14.27 2.59
CA LEU A 57 -1.81 13.49 3.75
C LEU A 57 -1.45 12.00 3.62
N GLU A 58 -1.62 11.42 2.43
CA GLU A 58 -1.22 10.03 2.17
C GLU A 58 0.29 9.87 2.23
N CYS A 59 1.06 10.81 1.65
CA CYS A 59 2.52 10.80 1.71
C CYS A 59 3.03 10.89 3.16
N ASP A 60 2.50 11.82 3.96
CA ASP A 60 2.86 12.00 5.37
C ASP A 60 2.49 10.76 6.19
N HIS A 61 1.31 10.18 5.94
CA HIS A 61 0.87 8.95 6.59
C HIS A 61 1.83 7.79 6.33
N MET A 62 2.18 7.55 5.06
CA MET A 62 3.13 6.50 4.67
C MET A 62 4.51 6.70 5.29
N GLY A 63 4.99 7.96 5.32
CA GLY A 63 6.23 8.32 6.00
C GLY A 63 6.18 8.04 7.50
N SER A 64 5.04 8.33 8.16
CA SER A 64 4.85 8.10 9.59
C SER A 64 4.86 6.61 9.95
N LEU A 65 4.17 5.78 9.17
CA LEU A 65 4.16 4.32 9.32
C LEU A 65 5.55 3.73 9.17
N ALA A 66 6.32 4.23 8.20
CA ALA A 66 7.64 3.70 7.90
C ALA A 66 8.68 4.06 8.97
N LYS A 67 8.61 5.27 9.54
CA LYS A 67 9.66 5.86 10.40
C LYS A 67 10.07 4.96 11.56
N ALA A 68 9.13 4.22 12.16
CA ALA A 68 9.41 3.34 13.29
C ALA A 68 10.17 2.05 12.92
N SER A 69 10.15 1.66 11.63
CA SER A 69 10.58 0.33 11.18
C SER A 69 11.63 0.37 10.05
N LEU A 70 12.20 1.54 9.75
CA LEU A 70 13.28 1.66 8.77
C LEU A 70 14.53 0.91 9.23
N LYS A 71 15.01 0.00 8.39
CA LYS A 71 16.27 -0.73 8.57
C LYS A 71 17.10 -0.63 7.30
N ARG A 72 18.39 -0.95 7.36
CA ARG A 72 19.24 -0.99 6.16
C ARG A 72 18.57 -1.88 5.10
N SER A 73 18.40 -1.35 3.89
CA SER A 73 17.81 -2.11 2.79
C SER A 73 18.75 -3.23 2.35
N ALA A 74 18.14 -4.33 1.91
CA ALA A 74 18.82 -5.48 1.33
C ALA A 74 18.24 -5.74 -0.07
N VAL A 75 18.98 -6.50 -0.87
CA VAL A 75 18.59 -6.95 -2.21
C VAL A 75 18.51 -8.47 -2.22
N ALA A 76 17.66 -9.04 -3.08
CA ALA A 76 17.63 -10.48 -3.29
C ALA A 76 18.89 -10.90 -4.06
N ASP A 77 19.57 -11.93 -3.57
CA ASP A 77 20.66 -12.59 -4.26
C ASP A 77 20.14 -13.37 -5.48
N ASN A 78 20.78 -13.20 -6.63
CA ASN A 78 20.31 -13.80 -7.89
C ASN A 78 20.44 -15.33 -7.92
N ASP A 79 21.33 -15.92 -7.11
CA ASP A 79 21.58 -17.36 -7.09
C ASP A 79 20.79 -18.02 -5.96
N SER A 80 20.88 -17.49 -4.75
CA SER A 80 20.24 -18.08 -3.56
C SER A 80 18.82 -17.58 -3.30
N GLY A 81 18.44 -16.41 -3.84
CA GLY A 81 17.18 -15.74 -3.54
C GLY A 81 17.13 -15.10 -2.14
N GLU A 82 18.21 -15.18 -1.36
CA GLU A 82 18.28 -14.65 0.01
C GLU A 82 18.46 -13.13 0.03
N SER A 83 17.95 -12.49 1.08
CA SER A 83 18.10 -11.06 1.30
C SER A 83 19.50 -10.73 1.84
N LYS A 84 20.30 -9.97 1.08
CA LYS A 84 21.68 -9.59 1.44
C LYS A 84 21.87 -8.07 1.43
N PHE A 85 22.67 -7.56 2.37
CA PHE A 85 23.14 -6.17 2.30
C PHE A 85 24.07 -5.99 1.10
N SER A 86 23.96 -4.84 0.44
CA SER A 86 24.72 -4.56 -0.79
C SER A 86 25.15 -3.10 -0.85
N GLU A 87 26.27 -2.86 -1.53
CA GLU A 87 26.73 -1.51 -1.90
C GLU A 87 25.94 -0.92 -3.07
N VAL A 88 25.18 -1.76 -3.78
CA VAL A 88 24.34 -1.38 -4.93
C VAL A 88 23.09 -0.65 -4.45
N ARG A 89 22.53 -1.03 -3.30
CA ARG A 89 21.37 -0.38 -2.65
C ARG A 89 21.73 0.07 -1.25
N THR A 90 21.86 1.37 -1.06
CA THR A 90 22.35 1.92 0.21
C THR A 90 21.29 2.67 1.02
N SER A 91 20.02 2.59 0.62
CA SER A 91 18.88 3.14 1.37
C SER A 91 18.64 2.45 2.72
N SER A 92 17.82 3.08 3.54
CA SER A 92 17.02 2.39 4.54
C SER A 92 15.61 2.13 3.99
N GLY A 93 14.92 1.11 4.49
CA GLY A 93 13.59 0.78 4.03
C GLY A 93 12.81 -0.10 4.98
N THR A 94 11.52 -0.23 4.70
CA THR A 94 10.61 -1.12 5.40
C THR A 94 9.43 -1.50 4.50
N PHE A 95 8.68 -2.52 4.90
CA PHE A 95 7.46 -2.93 4.21
C PHE A 95 6.25 -2.59 5.08
N ILE A 96 5.23 -2.03 4.45
CA ILE A 96 3.92 -1.80 5.05
C ILE A 96 3.00 -2.88 4.49
N SER A 97 2.46 -3.71 5.39
CA SER A 97 1.61 -4.84 5.01
C SER A 97 0.38 -4.40 4.23
N LYS A 98 -0.07 -5.25 3.31
CA LYS A 98 -1.32 -5.02 2.57
C LYS A 98 -2.49 -4.72 3.49
N ALA A 99 -3.36 -3.80 3.06
CA ALA A 99 -4.55 -3.39 3.78
C ALA A 99 -4.31 -3.03 5.27
N LYS A 100 -3.11 -2.51 5.59
CA LYS A 100 -2.69 -2.18 6.97
C LYS A 100 -3.70 -1.31 7.71
N ASP A 101 -4.24 -0.33 7.00
CA ASP A 101 -5.25 0.60 7.47
C ASP A 101 -6.08 1.13 6.27
N PRO A 102 -7.14 1.94 6.51
CA PRO A 102 -7.97 2.45 5.43
C PRO A 102 -7.24 3.34 4.41
N ILE A 103 -6.19 4.06 4.81
CA ILE A 103 -5.42 4.92 3.91
C ILE A 103 -4.57 4.05 2.98
N VAL A 104 -3.86 3.08 3.54
CA VAL A 104 -3.08 2.08 2.80
C VAL A 104 -3.97 1.32 1.81
N SER A 105 -5.14 0.87 2.26
CA SER A 105 -6.11 0.17 1.40
C SER A 105 -6.61 1.06 0.25
N GLY A 106 -6.87 2.35 0.52
CA GLY A 106 -7.26 3.32 -0.51
C GLY A 106 -6.17 3.57 -1.55
N ILE A 107 -4.90 3.59 -1.13
CA ILE A 107 -3.75 3.70 -2.06
C ILE A 107 -3.67 2.45 -2.95
N GLU A 108 -3.84 1.25 -2.39
CA GLU A 108 -3.87 0.00 -3.16
C GLU A 108 -5.01 -0.02 -4.19
N ASP A 109 -6.19 0.45 -3.83
CA ASP A 109 -7.34 0.58 -4.75
C ASP A 109 -7.06 1.60 -5.87
N LYS A 110 -6.39 2.72 -5.57
CA LYS A 110 -5.92 3.69 -6.59
C LYS A 110 -4.91 3.07 -7.56
N ILE A 111 -3.93 2.32 -7.04
CA ILE A 111 -2.92 1.63 -7.86
C ILE A 111 -3.59 0.61 -8.78
N SER A 112 -4.50 -0.20 -8.25
CA SER A 112 -5.24 -1.19 -9.03
C SER A 112 -6.08 -0.53 -10.13
N THR A 113 -6.81 0.52 -9.80
CA THR A 113 -7.62 1.30 -10.75
C THR A 113 -6.76 1.91 -11.87
N TRP A 114 -5.60 2.49 -11.55
CA TRP A 114 -4.74 3.13 -12.54
C TRP A 114 -4.00 2.13 -13.43
N THR A 115 -3.52 1.03 -12.85
CA THR A 115 -2.73 0.03 -13.57
C THR A 115 -3.58 -0.98 -14.34
N PHE A 116 -4.89 -1.05 -14.05
CA PHE A 116 -5.80 -2.10 -14.51
C PHE A 116 -5.36 -3.51 -14.08
N LEU A 117 -4.59 -3.61 -12.99
CA LEU A 117 -4.14 -4.87 -12.40
C LEU A 117 -4.89 -5.13 -11.09
N PRO A 118 -5.34 -6.38 -10.81
CA PRO A 118 -6.00 -6.70 -9.54
C PRO A 118 -5.11 -6.39 -8.33
N LYS A 119 -5.66 -5.73 -7.31
CA LYS A 119 -4.92 -5.35 -6.09
C LYS A 119 -4.39 -6.56 -5.32
N GLU A 120 -5.03 -7.71 -5.49
CA GLU A 120 -4.64 -8.99 -4.89
C GLU A 120 -3.23 -9.41 -5.33
N ASN A 121 -2.82 -9.00 -6.54
CA ASN A 121 -1.51 -9.28 -7.11
C ASN A 121 -0.40 -8.33 -6.60
N GLY A 122 -0.76 -7.24 -5.92
CA GLY A 122 0.21 -6.32 -5.32
C GLY A 122 0.96 -6.97 -4.16
N GLU A 123 2.25 -6.68 -4.05
CA GLU A 123 3.07 -6.99 -2.85
C GLU A 123 2.80 -5.97 -1.73
N ASP A 124 3.34 -6.22 -0.53
CA ASP A 124 3.39 -5.22 0.54
C ASP A 124 4.08 -3.94 0.04
N MET A 125 3.58 -2.77 0.43
CA MET A 125 4.16 -1.49 -0.01
C MET A 125 5.55 -1.30 0.59
N GLN A 126 6.55 -1.13 -0.28
CA GLN A 126 7.93 -0.88 0.14
C GLN A 126 8.19 0.62 0.24
N VAL A 127 8.53 1.10 1.45
CA VAL A 127 8.97 2.49 1.68
C VAL A 127 10.48 2.52 1.80
N LEU A 128 11.10 3.47 1.10
CA LEU A 128 12.55 3.67 1.07
C LEU A 128 12.91 5.09 1.44
N ARG A 129 13.99 5.23 2.20
CA ARG A 129 14.58 6.52 2.56
C ARG A 129 16.04 6.54 2.15
N TYR A 130 16.36 7.50 1.31
CA TYR A 130 17.71 7.81 0.85
C TYR A 130 18.19 9.08 1.56
N GLU A 131 19.34 8.97 2.21
CA GLU A 131 20.10 10.11 2.71
C GLU A 131 21.08 10.62 1.65
N HIS A 132 21.71 11.76 1.89
CA HIS A 132 22.69 12.32 0.96
C HIS A 132 23.82 11.31 0.67
N GLY A 133 24.08 11.05 -0.61
CA GLY A 133 25.07 10.07 -1.07
C GLY A 133 24.56 8.62 -1.12
N GLN A 134 23.37 8.31 -0.60
CA GLN A 134 22.78 6.99 -0.78
C GLN A 134 22.18 6.84 -2.18
N LYS A 135 22.15 5.60 -2.68
CA LYS A 135 21.77 5.30 -4.06
C LYS A 135 21.15 3.92 -4.19
N TYR A 136 20.57 3.69 -5.36
CA TYR A 136 20.31 2.37 -5.87
C TYR A 136 20.79 2.33 -7.33
N ASP A 137 21.76 1.47 -7.64
CA ASP A 137 22.22 1.34 -9.02
C ASP A 137 21.14 0.70 -9.91
N ALA A 138 21.30 0.87 -11.22
CA ALA A 138 20.35 0.36 -12.22
C ALA A 138 20.17 -1.16 -12.07
N HIS A 139 18.91 -1.59 -12.03
CA HIS A 139 18.52 -2.99 -11.86
C HIS A 139 17.17 -3.24 -12.54
N PHE A 140 16.77 -4.51 -12.57
CA PHE A 140 15.43 -4.91 -12.96
C PHE A 140 14.59 -5.22 -11.72
N ASP A 141 13.32 -4.82 -11.74
CA ASP A 141 12.41 -5.15 -10.64
C ASP A 141 11.99 -6.62 -10.64
N TYR A 142 12.11 -7.30 -11.76
CA TYR A 142 11.77 -8.70 -11.85
C TYR A 142 12.85 -9.63 -11.27
N PHE A 143 12.43 -10.84 -10.91
CA PHE A 143 13.32 -11.84 -10.33
C PHE A 143 14.09 -12.59 -11.42
N HIS A 144 15.40 -12.71 -11.25
CA HIS A 144 16.22 -13.66 -12.02
C HIS A 144 16.25 -15.04 -11.36
N ASP A 145 16.08 -15.09 -10.05
CA ASP A 145 16.19 -16.30 -9.25
C ASP A 145 14.90 -17.13 -9.28
N LYS A 146 15.03 -18.46 -9.39
CA LYS A 146 13.88 -19.36 -9.45
C LYS A 146 13.11 -19.41 -8.14
N VAL A 147 13.73 -19.08 -7.01
CA VAL A 147 13.15 -19.23 -5.68
C VAL A 147 12.03 -18.20 -5.47
N ASN A 148 12.30 -16.93 -5.72
CA ASN A 148 11.33 -15.85 -5.60
C ASN A 148 10.25 -15.92 -6.68
N ILE A 149 10.59 -16.35 -7.91
CA ILE A 149 9.60 -16.61 -8.96
C ILE A 149 8.57 -17.65 -8.50
N VAL A 150 9.01 -18.76 -7.91
CA VAL A 150 8.11 -19.80 -7.41
C VAL A 150 7.33 -19.33 -6.18
N ARG A 151 7.94 -18.51 -5.32
CA ARG A 151 7.33 -18.05 -4.06
C ARG A 151 6.23 -17.00 -4.26
N GLY A 152 6.44 -16.03 -5.13
CA GLY A 152 5.56 -14.86 -5.28
C GLY A 152 5.09 -14.59 -6.71
N GLY A 153 5.55 -15.37 -7.68
CA GLY A 153 5.37 -15.07 -9.10
C GLY A 153 6.40 -14.05 -9.60
N HIS A 154 6.23 -13.62 -10.84
CA HIS A 154 7.11 -12.65 -11.50
C HIS A 154 6.43 -11.30 -11.60
N ARG A 155 7.18 -10.22 -11.37
CA ARG A 155 6.67 -8.84 -11.48
C ARG A 155 6.50 -8.45 -12.95
N ILE A 156 5.41 -7.74 -13.25
CA ILE A 156 5.07 -7.28 -14.60
C ILE A 156 5.00 -5.75 -14.74
N ALA A 157 4.89 -5.04 -13.61
CA ALA A 157 4.80 -3.58 -13.54
C ALA A 157 5.24 -3.10 -12.15
N THR A 158 5.71 -1.86 -12.08
CA THR A 158 6.10 -1.17 -10.85
C THR A 158 5.46 0.20 -10.84
N VAL A 159 4.91 0.60 -9.69
CA VAL A 159 4.50 1.98 -9.40
C VAL A 159 5.46 2.51 -8.34
N LEU A 160 6.12 3.63 -8.65
CA LEU A 160 7.15 4.26 -7.83
C LEU A 160 6.75 5.69 -7.46
#